data_AF-A0A6C0ISX3-F1
#
_entry.id   AF-A0A6C0ISX3-F1
#
_cell.length_a   1.000
_cell.length_b   1.000
_cell.length_c   1.000
_cell.angle_alpha   90.00
_cell.angle_beta   90.00
_cell.angle_gamma   90.00
#
_symmetry.space_group_name_H-M   'P 1'
#
loop_
_entity.id
_entity.type
_entity.pdbx_description
1 polymer ?
#
loop_
_entity_poly.entity_id
_entity_poly.type
_entity_poly.pdbx_seq_one_letter_code
_entity_poly.pdbx_strand_id
1 'polypeptide(L)'
;MNNIQKRFLLFLLGCIPLRAFFVYIAKVANKDILHLLGFLALLPAIGFFYIYFTGSRNTGGEVFGDKIWWNNLRPIHGLLYTLFALNAIYGNKMSYIYLLVDVVFGLSSFLLFHYTNGNFERL
;
A
#
# COMPACT_ATOMS: atom_id res chain seq x y z
N MET A 1 6.43 13.24 20.98
CA MET A 1 5.59 12.41 20.11
C MET A 1 5.80 10.94 20.47
N ASN A 2 4.75 10.26 20.95
CA ASN A 2 4.83 8.84 21.30
C ASN A 2 4.90 7.97 20.02
N ASN A 3 5.17 6.67 20.18
CA ASN A 3 5.31 5.78 19.02
C ASN A 3 4.03 5.64 18.20
N ILE A 4 2.85 5.76 18.81
CA ILE A 4 1.56 5.70 18.12
C ILE A 4 1.37 6.94 17.23
N GLN A 5 1.56 8.14 17.78
CA GLN A 5 1.52 9.40 17.02
C GLN A 5 2.51 9.38 15.83
N LYS A 6 3.72 8.85 16.02
CA LYS A 6 4.70 8.67 14.93
C LYS A 6 4.21 7.72 13.84
N ARG A 7 3.58 6.59 14.21
CA ARG A 7 2.98 5.64 13.24
C ARG A 7 1.87 6.29 12.43
N PHE A 8 0.98 7.02 13.10
CA PHE A 8 -0.10 7.75 12.44
C PHE A 8 0.43 8.80 11.47
N LEU A 9 1.42 9.59 11.89
CA LEU A 9 2.03 10.61 11.03
C LEU A 9 2.67 9.99 9.78
N LEU A 10 3.49 8.94 9.96
CA LEU A 10 4.16 8.26 8.85
C LEU A 10 3.15 7.61 7.89
N PHE A 11 2.08 7.01 8.41
CA PHE A 11 1.08 6.36 7.58
C PHE A 11 0.23 7.39 6.82
N LEU A 12 -0.32 8.39 7.52
CA LEU A 12 -1.27 9.36 6.94
C LEU A 12 -0.61 10.45 6.09
N LEU A 13 0.62 10.88 6.43
CA LEU A 13 1.33 11.91 5.67
C LEU A 13 2.44 11.36 4.76
N GLY A 14 2.94 10.15 5.04
CA GLY A 14 3.95 9.49 4.20
C GLY A 14 3.33 8.49 3.25
N CYS A 15 2.73 7.42 3.79
CA CYS A 15 2.29 6.27 3.00
C CYS A 15 1.07 6.58 2.12
N ILE A 16 0.00 7.12 2.70
CA ILE A 16 -1.24 7.40 1.97
C ILE A 16 -1.03 8.43 0.86
N PRO A 17 -0.35 9.58 1.08
CA PRO A 17 -0.13 10.57 0.03
C PRO A 17 0.75 10.03 -1.09
N LEU A 18 1.79 9.25 -0.76
CA LEU A 18 2.65 8.63 -1.78
C LEU A 18 1.86 7.65 -2.66
N ARG A 19 0.99 6.82 -2.06
CA ARG A 19 0.14 5.90 -2.84
C ARG A 19 -0.91 6.66 -3.66
N ALA A 20 -1.54 7.69 -3.10
CA ALA A 20 -2.49 8.53 -3.82
C ALA A 20 -1.82 9.28 -5.00
N PHE A 21 -0.56 9.72 -4.81
CA PHE A 21 0.24 10.29 -5.89
C PHE A 21 0.52 9.27 -7.00
N PHE A 22 0.81 8.02 -6.64
CA PHE A 22 0.97 6.95 -7.62
C PHE A 22 -0.32 6.68 -8.42
N VAL A 23 -1.49 6.69 -7.76
CA VAL A 23 -2.80 6.64 -8.43
C VAL A 23 -2.96 7.81 -9.41
N TYR A 24 -2.64 9.03 -8.96
CA TYR A 24 -2.76 10.23 -9.78
C TYR A 24 -1.90 10.14 -11.04
N ILE A 25 -0.62 9.76 -10.91
CA ILE A 25 0.28 9.56 -12.05
C ILE A 25 -0.31 8.51 -13.00
N ALA A 26 -0.74 7.35 -12.48
CA ALA A 26 -1.30 6.29 -13.31
C ALA A 26 -2.57 6.72 -14.06
N LYS A 27 -3.39 7.60 -13.46
CA LYS A 27 -4.62 8.13 -14.08
C LYS A 27 -4.34 9.09 -15.24
N VAL A 28 -3.29 9.91 -15.14
CA VAL A 28 -2.95 10.93 -16.15
C VAL A 28 -1.89 10.50 -17.16
N ALA A 29 -1.22 9.37 -16.92
CA ALA A 29 -0.15 8.85 -17.76
C ALA A 29 -0.61 8.54 -19.19
N ASN A 30 0.28 8.77 -20.16
CA ASN A 30 0.12 8.24 -21.51
C ASN A 30 0.39 6.71 -21.50
N LYS A 31 0.15 6.04 -22.63
CA LYS A 31 0.29 4.57 -22.70
C LYS A 31 1.71 4.08 -22.43
N ASP A 32 2.73 4.80 -22.91
CA ASP A 32 4.13 4.39 -22.76
C ASP A 32 4.59 4.50 -21.30
N ILE A 33 4.26 5.61 -20.64
CA ILE A 33 4.52 5.80 -19.21
C ILE A 33 3.71 4.76 -18.42
N LEU A 34 2.44 4.55 -18.76
CA LEU A 34 1.60 3.57 -18.07
C LEU A 34 2.18 2.15 -18.14
N HIS A 35 2.70 1.76 -19.30
CA HIS A 35 3.38 0.48 -19.48
C HIS A 35 4.59 0.37 -18.55
N LEU A 36 5.44 1.41 -18.48
CA LEU A 36 6.57 1.46 -17.56
C LEU A 36 6.12 1.36 -16.09
N LEU A 37 5.07 2.10 -15.69
CA LEU A 37 4.52 2.04 -14.33
C LEU A 37 3.99 0.64 -14.00
N GLY A 38 3.46 -0.09 -14.98
CA GLY A 38 3.04 -1.47 -14.82
C GLY A 38 4.20 -2.38 -14.43
N PHE A 39 5.32 -2.32 -15.14
CA PHE A 39 6.52 -3.06 -14.78
C PHE A 39 7.08 -2.65 -13.41
N LEU A 40 7.11 -1.33 -13.11
CA LEU A 40 7.55 -0.85 -11.80
C LEU A 40 6.66 -1.37 -10.66
N ALA A 41 5.35 -1.50 -10.88
CA ALA A 41 4.42 -2.02 -9.89
C ALA A 41 4.53 -3.53 -9.64
N LEU A 42 5.22 -4.29 -10.49
CA LEU A 42 5.53 -5.70 -10.20
C LEU A 42 6.50 -5.84 -9.02
N LEU A 43 7.39 -4.87 -8.81
CA LEU A 43 8.33 -4.90 -7.68
C LEU A 43 7.62 -4.95 -6.31
N PRO A 44 6.70 -4.01 -5.97
CA PRO A 44 5.93 -4.13 -4.74
C PRO A 44 4.98 -5.33 -4.73
N ALA A 45 4.40 -5.73 -5.87
CA ALA A 45 3.55 -6.92 -5.93
C ALA A 45 4.29 -8.19 -5.49
N ILE A 46 5.45 -8.45 -6.10
CA ILE A 46 6.32 -9.58 -5.76
C ILE A 46 6.81 -9.45 -4.33
N GLY A 47 7.21 -8.25 -3.90
CA GLY A 47 7.64 -7.98 -2.53
C GLY A 47 6.58 -8.35 -1.49
N PHE A 48 5.31 -7.98 -1.72
CA PHE A 48 4.22 -8.34 -0.80
C PHE A 48 4.01 -9.84 -0.69
N PHE A 49 3.98 -10.55 -1.81
CA PHE A 49 3.81 -12.01 -1.81
C PHE A 49 5.02 -12.71 -1.19
N TYR A 50 6.23 -12.34 -1.60
CA TYR A 50 7.46 -12.92 -1.09
C TYR A 50 7.52 -12.82 0.43
N ILE A 51 7.30 -11.62 0.99
CA ILE A 51 7.38 -11.42 2.43
C ILE A 51 6.27 -12.18 3.16
N TYR A 52 5.06 -12.22 2.60
CA TYR A 52 3.95 -12.96 3.22
C TYR A 52 4.22 -14.47 3.29
N PHE A 53 4.60 -15.08 2.16
CA PHE A 53 4.83 -16.53 2.10
C PHE A 53 6.09 -16.98 2.85
N THR A 54 7.13 -16.16 2.87
CA THR A 54 8.37 -16.49 3.58
C THR A 54 8.32 -16.14 5.07
N GLY A 55 7.37 -15.29 5.49
CA GLY A 55 7.33 -14.77 6.86
C GLY A 55 8.57 -13.95 7.24
N SER A 56 9.35 -13.49 6.25
CA SER A 56 10.70 -12.92 6.42
C SER A 56 10.72 -11.57 7.15
N ARG A 57 9.58 -10.88 7.30
CA ARG A 57 9.51 -9.57 7.97
C ARG A 57 8.28 -9.44 8.87
N ASN A 58 8.51 -9.65 10.16
CA ASN A 58 7.52 -9.54 11.23
C ASN A 58 7.52 -8.18 11.96
N THR A 59 8.63 -7.43 11.88
CA THR A 59 8.80 -6.08 12.45
C THR A 59 9.29 -5.13 11.36
N GLY A 60 9.20 -3.81 11.60
CA GLY A 60 9.60 -2.82 10.61
C GLY A 60 9.86 -1.44 11.21
N GLY A 61 10.60 -0.61 10.48
CA GLY A 61 10.84 0.79 10.85
C GLY A 61 9.53 1.58 10.94
N GLU A 62 8.52 1.22 10.13
CA GLU A 62 7.19 1.86 10.17
C GLU A 62 6.43 1.60 11.47
N VAL A 63 6.79 0.53 12.19
CA VAL A 63 6.19 0.15 13.48
C VAL A 63 7.18 0.32 14.63
N PHE A 64 8.32 1.00 14.44
CA PHE A 64 9.30 1.29 15.51
C PHE A 64 9.70 0.06 16.35
N GLY A 65 9.86 -1.10 15.70
CA GLY A 65 10.24 -2.36 16.36
C GLY A 65 9.07 -3.26 16.80
N ASP A 66 7.83 -2.76 16.78
CA ASP A 66 6.65 -3.59 17.08
C ASP A 66 6.33 -4.57 15.94
N LYS A 67 5.39 -5.47 16.21
CA LYS A 67 4.85 -6.39 15.21
C LYS A 67 4.07 -5.62 14.13
N ILE A 68 4.31 -5.97 12.87
CA ILE A 68 3.56 -5.45 11.73
C ILE A 68 2.14 -6.04 11.77
N TRP A 69 1.15 -5.19 12.01
CA TRP A 69 -0.25 -5.60 12.15
C TRP A 69 -0.91 -5.99 10.82
N TRP A 70 -0.47 -5.40 9.71
CA TRP A 70 -1.08 -5.59 8.38
C TRP A 70 -0.42 -6.72 7.57
N ASN A 71 0.40 -7.58 8.18
CA ASN A 71 1.07 -8.68 7.46
C ASN A 71 0.08 -9.57 6.69
N ASN A 72 -1.07 -9.88 7.31
CA ASN A 72 -2.10 -10.72 6.70
C ASN A 72 -2.87 -10.03 5.56
N LEU A 73 -2.73 -8.71 5.42
CA LEU A 73 -3.33 -7.92 4.34
C LEU A 73 -2.40 -7.84 3.12
N ARG A 74 -1.12 -8.23 3.24
CA ARG A 74 -0.14 -8.21 2.14
C ARG A 74 -0.61 -8.93 0.88
N PRO A 75 -1.26 -10.12 0.94
CA PRO A 75 -1.75 -10.77 -0.26
C PRO A 75 -2.79 -9.96 -1.04
N ILE A 76 -3.64 -9.20 -0.35
CA ILE A 76 -4.65 -8.34 -0.99
C ILE A 76 -3.97 -7.18 -1.71
N HIS A 77 -3.02 -6.51 -1.05
CA HIS A 77 -2.20 -5.46 -1.67
C HIS A 77 -1.38 -5.99 -2.85
N GLY A 78 -0.76 -7.17 -2.70
CA GLY A 78 -0.04 -7.86 -3.76
C GLY A 78 -0.92 -8.13 -4.98
N LEU A 79 -2.12 -8.64 -4.76
CA LEU A 79 -3.09 -8.91 -5.82
C LEU A 79 -3.52 -7.62 -6.54
N LEU A 80 -3.86 -6.55 -5.82
CA LEU A 80 -4.25 -5.28 -6.41
C LEU A 80 -3.12 -4.66 -7.25
N TYR A 81 -1.88 -4.72 -6.76
CA TYR A 81 -0.71 -4.28 -7.51
C TYR A 81 -0.43 -5.15 -8.74
N THR A 82 -0.62 -6.47 -8.68
CA THR A 82 -0.53 -7.35 -9.85
C THR A 82 -1.61 -7.01 -10.88
N LEU A 83 -2.87 -6.81 -10.45
CA LEU A 83 -3.96 -6.45 -11.35
C LEU A 83 -3.72 -5.09 -12.02
N PHE A 84 -3.22 -4.11 -11.26
CA PHE A 84 -2.76 -2.84 -11.83
C PHE A 84 -1.65 -3.09 -12.87
N ALA A 85 -0.59 -3.81 -12.48
CA ALA A 85 0.58 -4.01 -13.32
C ALA A 85 0.23 -4.65 -14.67
N LEU A 86 -0.55 -5.74 -14.66
CA LEU A 86 -0.97 -6.42 -15.88
C LEU A 86 -1.80 -5.50 -16.77
N ASN A 87 -2.81 -4.82 -16.22
CA ASN A 87 -3.64 -3.92 -17.00
C ASN A 87 -2.85 -2.72 -17.56
N ALA A 88 -1.91 -2.19 -16.78
CA ALA A 88 -1.05 -1.08 -17.19
C ALA A 88 -0.09 -1.48 -18.31
N ILE A 89 0.51 -2.68 -18.26
CA ILE A 89 1.35 -3.26 -19.31
C ILE A 89 0.56 -3.41 -20.63
N TYR A 90 -0.71 -3.85 -20.56
CA TYR A 90 -1.60 -3.90 -21.73
C TYR A 90 -2.16 -2.54 -22.16
N GLY A 91 -1.75 -1.44 -21.52
CA GLY A 91 -2.15 -0.08 -21.89
C GLY A 91 -3.59 0.29 -21.52
N ASN A 92 -4.23 -0.44 -20.59
CA ASN A 92 -5.56 -0.11 -20.09
C ASN A 92 -5.49 1.13 -19.17
N LYS A 93 -5.95 2.26 -19.68
CA LYS A 93 -5.96 3.55 -18.96
C LYS A 93 -6.79 3.55 -17.67
N MET A 94 -7.70 2.59 -17.48
CA MET A 94 -8.50 2.47 -16.25
C MET A 94 -7.81 1.62 -15.17
N SER A 95 -6.59 1.15 -15.40
CA SER A 95 -5.83 0.33 -14.44
C SER A 95 -5.62 1.02 -13.09
N TYR A 96 -5.54 2.36 -13.04
CA TYR A 96 -5.38 3.13 -11.80
C TYR A 96 -6.46 2.83 -10.76
N ILE A 97 -7.63 2.31 -11.16
CA ILE A 97 -8.71 1.93 -10.25
C ILE A 97 -8.22 0.88 -9.24
N TYR A 98 -7.37 -0.06 -9.64
CA TYR A 98 -6.82 -1.07 -8.72
C TYR A 98 -5.95 -0.43 -7.63
N LEU A 99 -5.13 0.57 -7.99
CA LEU A 99 -4.34 1.33 -7.03
C LEU A 99 -5.22 2.22 -6.14
N LEU A 100 -6.32 2.77 -6.68
CA LEU A 100 -7.27 3.56 -5.89
C LEU A 100 -7.95 2.69 -4.83
N VAL A 101 -8.39 1.49 -5.22
CA VAL A 101 -8.96 0.51 -4.28
C VAL A 101 -7.92 0.13 -3.22
N ASP A 102 -6.65 -0.04 -3.60
CA ASP A 102 -5.55 -0.31 -2.65
C ASP A 102 -5.40 0.80 -1.58
N VAL A 103 -5.44 2.07 -1.99
CA VAL A 103 -5.38 3.22 -1.07
C VAL A 103 -6.57 3.22 -0.12
N VAL A 104 -7.79 3.07 -0.64
CA VAL A 104 -9.02 3.08 0.17
C VAL A 104 -9.03 1.90 1.15
N PHE A 105 -8.64 0.71 0.69
CA PHE A 105 -8.56 -0.49 1.52
C PHE A 105 -7.51 -0.34 2.62
N GLY A 106 -6.32 0.18 2.27
CA GLY A 106 -5.23 0.42 3.22
C GLY A 106 -5.62 1.44 4.29
N LEU A 107 -6.22 2.56 3.90
CA LEU A 107 -6.68 3.58 4.85
C LEU A 107 -7.79 3.04 5.76
N SER A 108 -8.79 2.37 5.20
CA SER A 108 -9.90 1.80 5.98
C SER A 108 -9.40 0.77 6.99
N SER A 109 -8.52 -0.13 6.57
CA SER A 109 -7.93 -1.15 7.43
C SER A 109 -7.10 -0.54 8.56
N PHE A 110 -6.34 0.52 8.27
CA PHE A 110 -5.56 1.25 9.28
C PHE A 110 -6.47 1.89 10.34
N LEU A 111 -7.50 2.62 9.92
CA LEU A 111 -8.43 3.28 10.84
C LEU A 111 -9.17 2.25 11.70
N LEU A 112 -9.67 1.16 11.09
CA LEU A 112 -10.37 0.09 11.80
C LEU A 112 -9.46 -0.59 12.82
N PHE A 113 -8.24 -0.96 12.43
CA PHE A 113 -7.28 -1.60 13.33
C PHE A 113 -6.95 -0.71 14.53
N HIS A 114 -6.69 0.58 14.30
CA HIS A 114 -6.36 1.47 15.41
C HIS A 114 -7.55 1.82 16.30
N TYR A 115 -8.77 1.82 15.75
CA TYR A 115 -10.00 2.00 16.50
C TYR A 115 -10.24 0.82 17.45
N THR A 116 -10.19 -0.41 16.93
CA THR A 116 -10.41 -1.63 17.74
C THR A 116 -9.36 -1.84 18.82
N ASN A 117 -8.15 -1.29 18.65
CA ASN A 117 -7.08 -1.36 19.63
C ASN A 117 -7.04 -0.16 20.59
N GLY A 118 -8.02 0.76 20.56
CA GLY A 118 -8.08 1.91 21.45
C GLY A 118 -6.91 2.90 21.29
N ASN A 119 -6.23 2.90 20.13
CA ASN A 119 -5.04 3.73 19.92
C ASN A 119 -5.38 5.22 19.80
N PHE A 120 -6.63 5.57 19.48
CA PHE A 120 -7.09 6.96 19.38
C PHE A 120 -7.09 7.70 20.72
N GLU A 121 -7.19 7.01 21.85
CA GLU A 121 -7.06 7.64 23.17
C GLU A 121 -5.62 8.08 23.46
N ARG A 122 -4.66 7.61 22.67
CA ARG A 122 -3.21 7.86 22.82
C ARG A 122 -2.66 8.81 21.74
N LEU A 123 -3.53 9.34 20.90
CA LEU A 123 -3.22 10.31 19.84
C LEU A 123 -3.17 11.73 20.41
#